data_AF-A0A357L456-F1
#
_entry.id   AF-A0A357L456-F1
#
_cell.length_a   1.000
_cell.length_b   1.000
_cell.length_c   1.000
_cell.angle_alpha   90.00
_cell.angle_beta   90.00
_cell.angle_gamma   90.00
#
_symmetry.space_group_name_H-M   'P 1'
#
loop_
_entity.id
_entity.type
_entity.pdbx_description
1 polymer ?
#
loop_
_entity_poly.entity_id
_entity_poly.type
_entity_poly.pdbx_seq_one_letter_code
_entity_poly.pdbx_strand_id
1 'polypeptide(L)'
;MTAALEPCRGCGGLFAPFDGPVHDYMESSPACWRAFGHVLAAEYSTPELLPVHRLSVDTYAVQHPGGASRQAIQSVGLHLARLYLQLEHPRPPKEANEVMRAFAGRKESLTRLTPPEKFSMTLADVAPFIGAPPHAAKTMEWARAAWNDWSGAHEYIKRWATAA
;
A
#
# COMPACT_ATOMS: atom_id res chain seq x y z
N MET A 1 -25.00 -3.81 21.47
CA MET A 1 -24.81 -4.74 20.35
C MET A 1 -23.60 -4.25 19.59
N THR A 2 -22.52 -5.03 19.52
CA THR A 2 -21.40 -4.73 18.62
C THR A 2 -21.86 -4.97 17.18
N ALA A 3 -21.71 -3.97 16.31
CA ALA A 3 -22.01 -4.15 14.90
C ALA A 3 -21.12 -5.27 14.32
N ALA A 4 -21.69 -6.13 13.47
CA ALA A 4 -20.92 -7.15 12.77
C ALA A 4 -19.89 -6.46 11.84
N LEU A 5 -18.68 -7.02 11.75
CA LEU A 5 -17.65 -6.50 10.86
C LEU A 5 -17.93 -6.90 9.41
N GLU A 6 -17.56 -6.03 8.47
CA GLU A 6 -17.72 -6.23 7.03
C GLU A 6 -16.36 -6.24 6.32
N PRO A 7 -16.16 -7.10 5.31
CA PRO A 7 -14.92 -7.14 4.55
C PRO A 7 -14.80 -5.94 3.60
N CYS A 8 -13.60 -5.38 3.52
CA CYS A 8 -13.23 -4.44 2.47
C CYS A 8 -13.18 -5.15 1.13
N ARG A 9 -13.88 -4.64 0.11
CA ARG A 9 -13.88 -5.24 -1.24
C ARG A 9 -12.53 -5.26 -1.96
N GLY A 10 -11.57 -4.42 -1.54
CA GLY A 10 -10.21 -4.43 -2.08
C GLY A 10 -9.29 -5.41 -1.35
N CYS A 11 -8.98 -5.11 -0.08
CA CYS A 11 -7.98 -5.89 0.66
C CYS A 11 -8.54 -7.09 1.43
N GLY A 12 -9.87 -7.21 1.60
CA GLY A 12 -10.51 -8.26 2.40
C GLY A 12 -10.50 -8.04 3.91
N GLY A 13 -9.86 -6.97 4.41
CA GLY A 13 -9.80 -6.66 5.85
C GLY A 13 -11.19 -6.38 6.45
N LEU A 14 -11.42 -6.81 7.69
CA LEU A 14 -12.70 -6.68 8.38
C LEU A 14 -12.79 -5.38 9.19
N PHE A 15 -13.82 -4.58 8.95
CA PHE A 15 -14.01 -3.29 9.64
C PHE A 15 -15.44 -3.11 10.12
N ALA A 16 -15.64 -2.30 11.16
CA ALA A 16 -16.98 -1.89 11.55
C ALA A 16 -17.60 -1.05 10.41
N PRO A 17 -18.90 -1.27 10.08
CA PRO A 17 -19.56 -0.54 9.01
C PRO A 17 -19.47 0.96 9.20
N PHE A 18 -19.22 1.67 8.11
CA PHE A 18 -19.11 3.11 8.08
C PHE A 18 -19.61 3.64 6.74
N ASP A 19 -20.48 4.64 6.78
CA ASP A 19 -20.88 5.40 5.59
C ASP A 19 -19.97 6.62 5.46
N GLY A 20 -19.43 6.83 4.26
CA GLY A 20 -18.44 7.87 4.03
C GLY A 20 -17.72 7.74 2.69
N PRO A 21 -16.70 8.59 2.46
CA PRO A 21 -15.99 8.61 1.19
C PRO A 21 -15.14 7.36 1.01
N VAL A 22 -14.81 7.10 -0.26
CA VAL A 22 -13.77 6.16 -0.69
C VAL A 22 -12.77 6.91 -1.55
N HIS A 23 -11.60 6.33 -1.77
CA HIS A 23 -10.64 6.88 -2.73
C HIS A 23 -11.16 6.70 -4.17
N ASP A 24 -10.98 7.72 -5.03
CA ASP A 24 -11.53 7.77 -6.40
C ASP A 24 -11.25 6.57 -7.30
N TYR A 25 -10.03 5.99 -7.22
CA TYR A 25 -9.63 4.86 -8.06
C TYR A 25 -9.11 3.64 -7.28
N MET A 26 -8.93 3.71 -5.97
CA MET A 26 -8.48 2.56 -5.17
C MET A 26 -9.70 1.83 -4.60
N GLU A 27 -9.91 0.60 -5.05
CA GLU A 27 -11.08 -0.19 -4.68
C GLU A 27 -11.06 -0.51 -3.18
N SER A 28 -11.88 0.16 -2.35
CA SER A 28 -11.86 0.04 -0.89
C SER A 28 -13.23 0.31 -0.26
N SER A 29 -13.57 -0.32 0.86
CA SER A 29 -14.75 0.08 1.65
C SER A 29 -14.52 1.43 2.34
N PRO A 30 -15.57 2.23 2.60
CA PRO A 30 -15.41 3.51 3.31
C PRO A 30 -14.75 3.35 4.68
N ALA A 31 -15.05 2.27 5.39
CA ALA A 31 -14.44 1.96 6.68
C ALA A 31 -12.93 1.71 6.59
N CYS A 32 -12.49 0.97 5.56
CA CYS A 32 -11.07 0.72 5.31
C CYS A 32 -10.33 2.01 4.94
N TRP A 33 -10.92 2.83 4.07
CA TRP A 33 -10.37 4.13 3.69
C TRP A 33 -10.26 5.09 4.90
N ARG A 34 -11.28 5.13 5.75
CA ARG A 34 -11.24 5.89 7.01
C ARG A 34 -10.12 5.42 7.93
N ALA A 35 -9.96 4.11 8.12
CA ALA A 35 -8.88 3.56 8.92
C ALA A 35 -7.51 3.96 8.36
N PHE A 36 -7.36 4.01 7.04
CA PHE A 36 -6.12 4.45 6.41
C PHE A 36 -5.89 5.95 6.61
N GLY A 37 -6.94 6.76 6.57
CA GLY A 37 -6.88 8.17 6.96
C GLY A 37 -6.34 8.37 8.39
N HIS A 38 -6.70 7.49 9.33
CA HIS A 38 -6.13 7.51 10.69
C HIS A 38 -4.64 7.12 10.72
N VAL A 39 -4.21 6.17 9.89
CA VAL A 39 -2.77 5.85 9.71
C VAL A 39 -2.01 7.09 9.26
N LEU A 40 -2.47 7.72 8.16
CA LEU A 40 -1.84 8.93 7.61
C LEU A 40 -1.79 10.04 8.66
N ALA A 41 -2.89 10.29 9.38
CA ALA A 41 -2.95 11.32 10.40
C ALA A 41 -1.94 11.08 11.54
N ALA A 42 -1.79 9.84 12.00
CA ALA A 42 -0.81 9.49 13.03
C ALA A 42 0.62 9.70 12.52
N GLU A 43 0.93 9.21 11.31
CA GLU A 43 2.27 9.33 10.73
C GLU A 43 2.69 10.77 10.45
N TYR A 44 1.76 11.64 10.02
CA TYR A 44 2.05 13.07 9.83
C TYR A 44 2.18 13.84 11.14
N SER A 45 1.52 13.38 12.21
CA SER A 45 1.52 14.06 13.52
C SER A 45 2.67 13.64 14.43
N THR A 46 3.38 12.55 14.10
CA THR A 46 4.43 11.97 14.95
C THR A 46 5.71 11.77 14.13
N PRO A 47 6.72 12.66 14.28
CA PRO A 47 7.96 12.60 13.50
C PRO A 47 8.66 11.24 13.50
N GLU A 48 8.55 10.49 14.60
CA GLU A 48 9.12 9.16 14.79
C GLU A 48 8.48 8.10 13.87
N LEU A 49 7.28 8.36 13.35
CA LEU A 49 6.55 7.46 12.44
C LEU A 49 6.75 7.82 10.95
N LEU A 50 7.28 9.00 10.63
CA LEU A 50 7.58 9.38 9.25
C LEU A 50 8.45 8.38 8.47
N PRO A 51 9.42 7.66 9.07
CA PRO A 51 10.20 6.66 8.36
C PRO A 51 9.37 5.52 7.73
N VAL A 52 8.19 5.18 8.29
CA VAL A 52 7.33 4.11 7.75
C VAL A 52 6.21 4.63 6.85
N HIS A 53 6.01 5.94 6.75
CA HIS A 53 4.92 6.54 5.99
C HIS A 53 4.87 6.12 4.52
N ARG A 54 6.04 6.04 3.87
CA ARG A 54 6.08 5.57 2.46
C ARG A 54 5.71 4.10 2.34
N LEU A 55 6.07 3.27 3.32
CA LEU A 55 5.69 1.86 3.35
C LEU A 55 4.17 1.73 3.49
N SER A 56 3.53 2.44 4.42
CA SER A 56 2.07 2.36 4.61
C SER A 56 1.31 2.80 3.36
N VAL A 57 1.72 3.90 2.71
CA VAL A 57 1.13 4.38 1.45
C VAL A 57 1.27 3.36 0.33
N ASP A 58 2.48 2.84 0.11
CA ASP A 58 2.72 1.89 -0.97
C ASP A 58 1.99 0.56 -0.72
N THR A 59 1.95 0.11 0.53
CA THR A 59 1.24 -1.11 0.95
C THR A 59 -0.26 -0.97 0.77
N TYR A 60 -0.85 0.14 1.20
CA TYR A 60 -2.28 0.38 1.02
C TYR A 60 -2.66 0.38 -0.46
N ALA A 61 -1.90 1.06 -1.30
CA ALA A 61 -2.21 1.19 -2.72
C ALA A 61 -2.17 -0.17 -3.46
N VAL A 62 -1.19 -1.04 -3.16
CA VAL A 62 -1.08 -2.35 -3.83
C VAL A 62 -2.12 -3.37 -3.33
N GLN A 63 -2.75 -3.11 -2.18
CA GLN A 63 -3.86 -3.93 -1.66
C GLN A 63 -5.24 -3.48 -2.10
N HIS A 64 -5.33 -2.33 -2.76
CA HIS A 64 -6.59 -1.80 -3.28
C HIS A 64 -6.46 -1.52 -4.78
N PRO A 65 -6.09 -2.56 -5.58
CA PRO A 65 -5.97 -2.42 -7.02
C PRO A 65 -7.32 -1.97 -7.57
N GLY A 66 -7.34 -0.80 -8.21
CA GLY A 66 -8.55 -0.27 -8.82
C GLY A 66 -9.03 -1.06 -10.05
N GLY A 67 -9.92 -0.44 -10.81
CA GLY A 67 -10.42 -0.98 -12.08
C GLY A 67 -9.39 -0.99 -13.22
N ALA A 68 -9.88 -1.10 -14.46
CA ALA A 68 -9.03 -1.17 -15.66
C ALA A 68 -8.44 0.17 -16.12
N SER A 69 -8.58 1.24 -15.35
CA SER A 69 -8.14 2.57 -15.77
C SER A 69 -6.61 2.64 -15.83
N ARG A 70 -6.09 3.49 -16.73
CA ARG A 70 -4.65 3.76 -16.82
C ARG A 70 -4.05 4.17 -15.46
N GLN A 71 -4.77 4.98 -14.70
CA GLN A 71 -4.33 5.45 -13.38
C GLN A 71 -4.21 4.30 -12.37
N ALA A 72 -5.19 3.40 -12.31
CA ALA A 72 -5.16 2.25 -11.42
C ALA A 72 -4.01 1.28 -11.78
N ILE A 73 -3.81 1.02 -13.08
CA ILE A 73 -2.71 0.17 -13.58
C ILE A 73 -1.35 0.75 -13.17
N GLN A 74 -1.14 2.04 -13.43
CA GLN A 74 0.12 2.71 -13.10
C GLN A 74 0.37 2.79 -11.60
N SER A 75 -0.68 3.01 -10.80
CA SER A 75 -0.58 3.07 -9.35
C SER A 75 -0.02 1.76 -8.80
N VAL A 76 -0.65 0.61 -9.10
CA VAL A 76 -0.22 -0.69 -8.57
C VAL A 76 1.23 -1.01 -8.94
N GLY A 77 1.58 -0.90 -10.21
CA GLY A 77 2.94 -1.20 -10.67
C GLY A 77 4.00 -0.28 -10.04
N LEU A 78 3.69 1.02 -9.92
CA LEU A 78 4.59 1.99 -9.31
C LEU A 78 4.79 1.72 -7.81
N HIS A 79 3.73 1.45 -7.07
CA HIS A 79 3.81 1.18 -5.63
C HIS A 79 4.50 -0.16 -5.34
N LEU A 80 4.31 -1.18 -6.18
CA LEU A 80 5.08 -2.44 -6.08
C LEU A 80 6.58 -2.21 -6.32
N ALA A 81 6.95 -1.46 -7.36
CA ALA A 81 8.35 -1.12 -7.62
C ALA A 81 8.98 -0.35 -6.46
N ARG A 82 8.21 0.52 -5.80
CA ARG A 82 8.63 1.23 -4.59
C ARG A 82 8.78 0.32 -3.38
N LEU A 83 7.86 -0.62 -3.16
CA LEU A 83 7.98 -1.62 -2.07
C LEU A 83 9.21 -2.49 -2.25
N TYR A 84 9.44 -2.99 -3.47
CA TYR A 84 10.65 -3.75 -3.80
C TYR A 84 11.92 -3.01 -3.37
N LEU A 85 12.06 -1.74 -3.76
CA LEU A 85 13.24 -0.95 -3.39
C LEU A 85 13.34 -0.71 -1.89
N GLN A 86 12.23 -0.36 -1.22
CA GLN A 86 12.26 -0.10 0.22
C GLN A 86 12.59 -1.35 1.04
N LEU A 87 12.16 -2.53 0.60
CA LEU A 87 12.30 -3.79 1.35
C LEU A 87 13.57 -4.57 1.02
N GLU A 88 13.97 -4.62 -0.26
CA GLU A 88 15.13 -5.41 -0.73
C GLU A 88 16.39 -4.56 -0.96
N HIS A 89 16.24 -3.26 -1.23
CA HIS A 89 17.36 -2.36 -1.55
C HIS A 89 17.23 -0.98 -0.86
N PRO A 90 17.15 -0.92 0.48
CA PRO A 90 16.91 0.34 1.18
C PRO A 90 18.00 1.36 0.82
N ARG A 91 17.57 2.52 0.29
CA ARG A 91 18.46 3.62 -0.14
C ARG A 91 18.30 4.85 0.75
N PRO A 92 19.32 5.72 0.83
CA PRO A 92 19.18 7.04 1.44
C PRO A 92 18.06 7.87 0.78
N PRO A 93 17.42 8.81 1.50
CA PRO A 93 16.28 9.58 0.99
C PRO A 93 16.52 10.31 -0.34
N LYS A 94 17.74 10.82 -0.57
CA LYS A 94 18.10 11.55 -1.80
C LYS A 94 18.03 10.64 -3.03
N GLU A 95 18.59 9.44 -2.94
CA GLU A 95 18.55 8.43 -3.99
C GLU A 95 17.12 7.93 -4.22
N ALA A 96 16.34 7.76 -3.14
CA ALA A 96 14.93 7.39 -3.26
C ALA A 96 14.14 8.40 -4.12
N ASN A 97 14.36 9.71 -3.93
CA ASN A 97 13.69 10.75 -4.72
C ASN A 97 14.10 10.73 -6.20
N GLU A 98 15.37 10.46 -6.51
CA GLU A 98 15.84 10.30 -7.89
C GLU A 98 15.17 9.10 -8.57
N VAL A 99 15.08 7.97 -7.87
CA VAL A 99 14.38 6.79 -8.39
C VAL A 99 12.90 7.05 -8.60
N MET A 100 12.23 7.81 -7.72
CA MET A 100 10.82 8.17 -7.90
C MET A 100 10.61 9.02 -9.15
N ARG A 101 11.52 9.95 -9.45
CA ARG A 101 11.48 10.74 -10.68
C ARG A 101 11.65 9.85 -11.92
N ALA A 102 12.63 8.93 -11.89
CA ALA A 102 12.83 7.98 -12.98
C ALA A 102 11.58 7.13 -13.22
N PHE A 103 10.97 6.58 -12.16
CA PHE A 103 9.75 5.79 -12.25
C PHE A 103 8.58 6.61 -12.82
N ALA A 104 8.38 7.84 -12.35
CA ALA A 104 7.32 8.70 -12.84
C ALA A 104 7.46 9.02 -14.33
N GLY A 105 8.69 9.09 -14.85
CA GLY A 105 8.99 9.33 -16.27
C GLY A 105 8.77 8.14 -17.20
N ARG A 106 8.54 6.93 -16.66
CA ARG A 106 8.28 5.73 -17.46
C ARG A 106 7.07 4.91 -17.02
N LYS A 107 6.26 5.42 -16.07
CA LYS A 107 5.12 4.69 -15.48
C LYS A 107 4.08 4.27 -16.51
N GLU A 108 3.99 4.95 -17.64
CA GLU A 108 3.12 4.60 -18.76
C GLU A 108 3.48 3.27 -19.43
N SER A 109 4.70 2.76 -19.25
CA SER A 109 5.10 1.42 -19.68
C SER A 109 4.62 0.29 -18.74
N LEU A 110 4.03 0.63 -17.58
CA LEU A 110 3.48 -0.36 -16.66
C LEU A 110 2.27 -1.06 -17.28
N THR A 111 2.26 -2.37 -17.19
CA THR A 111 1.14 -3.22 -17.64
C THR A 111 0.23 -3.57 -16.48
N ARG A 112 -1.02 -3.91 -16.78
CA ARG A 112 -1.93 -4.45 -15.77
C ARG A 112 -1.35 -5.75 -15.20
N LEU A 113 -1.35 -5.85 -13.89
CA LEU A 113 -0.98 -7.05 -13.16
C LEU A 113 -2.24 -7.74 -12.63
N THR A 114 -2.18 -9.05 -12.50
CA THR A 114 -3.21 -9.83 -11.83
C THR A 114 -3.00 -9.73 -10.32
N PRO A 115 -3.96 -9.18 -9.55
CA PRO A 115 -3.82 -9.10 -8.10
C PRO A 115 -3.90 -10.48 -7.44
N PRO A 116 -3.33 -10.63 -6.24
CA PRO A 116 -3.53 -11.82 -5.41
C PRO A 116 -5.02 -12.01 -5.12
N GLU A 117 -5.47 -13.27 -5.03
CA GLU A 117 -6.86 -13.58 -4.66
C GLU A 117 -7.22 -13.10 -3.24
N LYS A 118 -6.22 -13.06 -2.37
CA LYS A 118 -6.32 -12.60 -0.98
C LYS A 118 -4.99 -12.03 -0.52
N PHE A 119 -5.05 -11.11 0.44
CA PHE A 119 -3.88 -10.63 1.16
C PHE A 119 -3.74 -11.35 2.50
N SER A 120 -2.50 -11.71 2.86
CA SER A 120 -2.18 -12.45 4.08
C SER A 120 -2.22 -11.58 5.34
N MET A 121 -2.04 -10.28 5.18
CA MET A 121 -2.18 -9.26 6.22
C MET A 121 -2.83 -8.02 5.60
N THR A 122 -3.69 -7.34 6.34
CA THR A 122 -4.40 -6.15 5.85
C THR A 122 -4.24 -4.98 6.82
N LEU A 123 -4.75 -3.82 6.42
CA LEU A 123 -4.84 -2.67 7.32
C LEU A 123 -5.61 -3.00 8.62
N ALA A 124 -6.53 -3.96 8.63
CA ALA A 124 -7.25 -4.37 9.83
C ALA A 124 -6.31 -4.91 10.92
N ASP A 125 -5.17 -5.51 10.53
CA ASP A 125 -4.15 -6.03 11.46
C ASP A 125 -3.23 -4.93 12.01
N VAL A 126 -3.16 -3.78 11.33
CA VAL A 126 -2.38 -2.60 11.73
C VAL A 126 -3.23 -1.62 12.54
N ALA A 127 -4.54 -1.53 12.24
CA ALA A 127 -5.46 -0.55 12.82
C ALA A 127 -5.45 -0.46 14.36
N PRO A 128 -5.33 -1.57 15.13
CA PRO A 128 -5.25 -1.52 16.60
C PRO A 128 -3.99 -0.83 17.14
N PHE A 129 -2.96 -0.64 16.31
CA PHE A 129 -1.66 -0.12 16.70
C PHE A 129 -1.37 1.28 16.13
N ILE A 130 -2.37 1.96 15.55
CA ILE A 130 -2.21 3.30 14.98
C ILE A 130 -1.65 4.27 16.03
N GLY A 131 -0.51 4.91 15.73
CA GLY A 131 0.15 5.87 16.63
C GLY A 131 0.82 5.29 17.87
N ALA A 132 0.60 4.01 18.18
CA ALA A 132 1.18 3.34 19.33
C ALA A 132 2.63 2.89 19.05
N PRO A 133 3.45 2.57 20.08
CA PRO A 133 4.82 2.09 19.87
C PRO A 133 4.97 0.93 18.85
N PRO A 134 4.04 -0.03 18.75
CA PRO A 134 4.12 -1.10 17.73
C PRO A 134 3.81 -0.66 16.29
N HIS A 135 3.34 0.57 16.06
CA HIS A 135 2.89 1.05 14.74
C HIS A 135 3.92 0.78 13.64
N ALA A 136 5.15 1.24 13.84
CA ALA A 136 6.21 1.12 12.84
C ALA A 136 6.55 -0.35 12.51
N ALA A 137 6.60 -1.21 13.52
CA ALA A 137 6.83 -2.64 13.34
C ALA A 137 5.68 -3.29 12.55
N LYS A 138 4.43 -2.96 12.89
CA LYS A 138 3.24 -3.49 12.21
C LYS A 138 3.13 -3.01 10.76
N THR A 139 3.49 -1.77 10.47
CA THR A 139 3.56 -1.25 9.10
C THR A 139 4.63 -1.97 8.28
N MET A 140 5.79 -2.28 8.87
CA MET A 140 6.84 -3.06 8.21
C MET A 140 6.41 -4.52 7.94
N GLU A 141 5.75 -5.17 8.90
CA GLU A 141 5.17 -6.51 8.73
C GLU A 141 4.14 -6.52 7.59
N TRP A 142 3.24 -5.53 7.58
CA TRP A 142 2.22 -5.37 6.55
C TRP A 142 2.81 -5.16 5.16
N ALA A 143 3.84 -4.33 5.04
CA ALA A 143 4.54 -4.09 3.77
C ALA A 143 5.21 -5.36 3.23
N ARG A 144 5.85 -6.16 4.10
CA ARG A 144 6.46 -7.43 3.71
C ARG A 144 5.42 -8.46 3.28
N ALA A 145 4.32 -8.56 4.00
CA ALA A 145 3.22 -9.45 3.67
C ALA A 145 2.63 -9.11 2.29
N ALA A 146 2.28 -7.84 2.05
CA ALA A 146 1.77 -7.40 0.77
C ALA A 146 2.76 -7.63 -0.38
N TRP A 147 4.05 -7.35 -0.17
CA TRP A 147 5.07 -7.66 -1.18
C TRP A 147 5.09 -9.16 -1.51
N ASN A 148 5.09 -10.03 -0.50
CA ASN A 148 5.12 -11.48 -0.70
C ASN A 148 3.85 -12.01 -1.38
N ASP A 149 2.67 -11.47 -1.04
CA ASP A 149 1.40 -11.84 -1.69
C ASP A 149 1.46 -11.58 -3.21
N TRP A 150 2.17 -10.53 -3.62
CA TRP A 150 2.43 -10.18 -5.02
C TRP A 150 3.58 -10.97 -5.69
N SER A 151 4.02 -12.10 -5.12
CA SER A 151 5.14 -12.92 -5.64
C SER A 151 5.05 -13.26 -7.14
N GLY A 152 3.84 -13.51 -7.66
CA GLY A 152 3.62 -13.77 -9.08
C GLY A 152 4.01 -12.60 -10.02
N ALA A 153 4.11 -11.37 -9.49
CA ALA A 153 4.51 -10.18 -10.24
C ALA A 153 5.97 -9.75 -10.00
N HIS A 154 6.70 -10.42 -9.10
CA HIS A 154 8.04 -10.00 -8.68
C HIS A 154 9.02 -9.86 -9.85
N GLU A 155 9.13 -10.86 -10.71
CA GLU A 155 10.05 -10.84 -11.86
C GLU A 155 9.80 -9.62 -12.76
N TYR A 156 8.54 -9.35 -13.08
CA TYR A 156 8.16 -8.19 -13.89
C TYR A 156 8.52 -6.88 -13.19
N ILE A 157 8.13 -6.73 -11.92
CA ILE A 157 8.37 -5.50 -11.14
C ILE A 157 9.85 -5.24 -10.94
N LYS A 158 10.64 -6.26 -10.60
CA LYS A 158 12.09 -6.15 -10.41
C LYS A 158 12.75 -5.68 -11.70
N ARG A 159 12.47 -6.34 -12.83
CA ARG A 159 12.98 -5.93 -14.15
C ARG A 159 12.60 -4.50 -14.50
N TRP A 160 11.34 -4.11 -14.27
CA TRP A 160 10.87 -2.75 -14.55
C TRP A 160 11.53 -1.71 -13.64
N ALA A 161 11.70 -2.03 -12.35
CA ALA A 161 12.31 -1.14 -11.36
C ALA A 161 13.81 -0.91 -11.62
N THR A 162 14.51 -1.89 -12.16
CA THR A 162 15.96 -1.81 -12.43
C THR A 162 16.31 -1.49 -13.88
N ALA A 163 15.31 -1.38 -14.77
CA ALA A 163 15.56 -0.89 -16.12
C ALA A 163 16.19 0.51 -16.07
N ALA A 164 17.13 0.80 -16.97
CA ALA A 164 17.73 2.12 -17.13
C ALA A 164 16.68 3.12 -17.63
#